data_AF-A0A1N6ZDN4-F1
#
_entry.id   AF-A0A1N6ZDN4-F1
#
_cell.length_a   1.000
_cell.length_b   1.000
_cell.length_c   1.000
_cell.angle_alpha   90.00
_cell.angle_beta   90.00
_cell.angle_gamma   90.00
#
_symmetry.space_group_name_H-M   'P 1'
#
loop_
_entity.id
_entity.type
_entity.pdbx_description
1 polymer ?
#
loop_
_entity_poly.entity_id
_entity_poly.type
_entity_poly.pdbx_seq_one_letter_code
_entity_poly.pdbx_strand_id
1 'polypeptide(L)' 'MKLSKIYDPREMNSYQFVAMTGLVMTILANIILLFIDKTVENFNALYLCWFVFFGLGTIVNFNSKPDEHDHHHHH' A
#
# COMPACT_ATOMS: atom_id res chain seq x y z
N MET A 1 1.54 20.93 -4.04
CA MET A 1 1.52 19.50 -3.71
C MET A 1 2.97 19.02 -3.69
N LYS A 2 3.53 18.73 -2.51
CA LYS A 2 4.93 18.28 -2.41
C LYS A 2 4.98 16.79 -2.70
N LEU A 3 5.64 16.41 -3.81
CA LEU A 3 5.85 15.02 -4.23
C LEU A 3 6.60 14.18 -3.18
N SER A 4 7.21 14.83 -2.18
CA SER A 4 7.92 14.18 -1.07
C SER A 4 7.03 13.29 -0.20
N LYS A 5 5.71 13.56 -0.13
CA LYS A 5 4.79 12.77 0.72
C LYS A 5 4.59 11.32 0.23
N ILE A 6 4.92 11.04 -1.03
CA ILE A 6 4.80 9.70 -1.64
C ILE A 6 6.09 8.89 -1.39
N TYR A 7 7.22 9.57 -1.15
CA TYR A 7 8.53 8.94 -1.03
C TYR A 7 9.02 8.79 0.41
N ASP A 8 8.37 9.45 1.37
CA ASP A 8 8.68 9.28 2.79
C ASP A 8 7.79 8.18 3.41
N PRO A 9 8.31 6.96 3.64
CA PRO A 9 7.54 5.88 4.25
C PRO A 9 7.06 6.20 5.68
N ARG A 10 7.58 7.27 6.32
CA ARG A 10 7.15 7.70 7.66
C ARG A 10 5.85 8.53 7.64
N GLU A 11 5.44 9.05 6.49
CA GLU A 11 4.17 9.76 6.30
C GLU A 11 3.09 8.87 5.64
N MET A 12 3.41 7.60 5.39
CA MET A 12 2.53 6.67 4.68
C MET A 12 1.54 6.01 5.65
N ASN A 13 0.24 6.17 5.41
CA ASN A 13 -0.82 5.57 6.21
C ASN A 13 -0.72 4.03 6.20
N SER A 14 -1.11 3.37 7.29
CA SER A 14 -1.09 1.90 7.48
C SER A 14 -1.70 1.13 6.30
N TYR A 15 -2.76 1.66 5.69
CA TYR A 15 -3.39 1.06 4.50
C TYR A 15 -2.47 1.03 3.26
N GLN A 16 -1.70 2.08 3.03
CA GLN A 16 -0.74 2.14 1.93
C GLN A 16 0.45 1.20 2.18
N PHE A 17 0.89 1.04 3.44
CA PHE A 17 1.97 0.13 3.81
C PHE A 17 1.59 -1.33 3.60
N VAL A 18 0.38 -1.72 4.03
CA VAL A 18 -0.16 -3.07 3.81
C VAL A 18 -0.29 -3.35 2.31
N ALA A 19 -0.80 -2.40 1.54
CA ALA A 19 -0.96 -2.58 0.10
C ALA A 19 0.39 -2.68 -0.64
N MET A 20 1.40 -1.89 -0.25
CA MET A 20 2.75 -1.99 -0.81
C MET A 20 3.37 -3.35 -0.48
N THR A 21 3.25 -3.81 0.76
CA THR A 21 3.73 -5.13 1.19
C THR A 21 3.05 -6.26 0.41
N GLY A 22 1.73 -6.16 0.22
CA GLY A 22 0.94 -7.11 -0.58
C GLY A 22 1.38 -7.17 -2.05
N LEU A 23 1.66 -6.01 -2.67
CA LEU A 23 2.20 -5.96 -4.04
C LEU A 23 3.57 -6.64 -4.14
N VAL A 24 4.48 -6.33 -3.21
CA VAL A 24 5.83 -6.93 -3.18
C VAL A 24 5.74 -8.45 -3.06
N MET A 25 4.91 -8.95 -2.14
CA MET A 25 4.72 -10.40 -1.96
C MET A 25 4.06 -11.07 -3.18
N THR A 26 3.14 -10.39 -3.85
CA THR A 26 2.50 -10.91 -5.07
C THR A 26 3.49 -11.00 -6.23
N ILE A 27 4.36 -9.99 -6.41
CA ILE A 27 5.43 -10.02 -7.42
C ILE A 27 6.40 -11.17 -7.13
N LEU A 28 6.83 -11.32 -5.87
CA LEU A 28 7.68 -12.43 -5.43
C LEU A 28 7.06 -13.80 -5.76
N ALA A 29 5.79 -14.00 -5.42
CA ALA A 29 5.06 -15.24 -5.73
C ALA A 29 4.94 -15.47 -7.24
N ASN A 30 4.76 -14.43 -8.05
CA ASN A 30 4.72 -14.55 -9.50
C ASN A 30 6.06 -14.98 -10.09
N ILE A 31 7.17 -14.43 -9.58
CA ILE A 31 8.52 -14.82 -9.96
C ILE A 31 8.74 -16.31 -9.65
N ILE A 32 8.35 -16.77 -8.46
CA ILE A 32 8.45 -18.18 -8.07
C ILE A 32 7.62 -19.07 -9.01
N LEU A 33 6.40 -18.65 -9.35
CA LEU A 33 5.55 -19.37 -10.30
C LEU A 33 6.17 -19.48 -11.70
N LEU A 34 6.83 -18.40 -12.17
CA LEU A 34 7.59 -18.43 -13.43
C LEU A 34 8.77 -19.41 -13.37
N PHE A 35 9.50 -19.47 -12.25
CA PHE A 35 10.59 -20.43 -12.08
C PHE A 35 10.14 -21.89 -12.04
N ILE A 36 8.89 -22.14 -11.64
CA ILE A 36 8.30 -23.49 -11.55
C ILE A 36 7.45 -23.79 -12.81
N ASP A 37 7.41 -22.88 -13.79
CA ASP A 37 6.59 -22.98 -15.02
C ASP A 37 5.10 -23.26 -14.73
N LYS A 38 4.59 -22.69 -13.64
CA LYS A 38 3.21 -22.87 -13.19
C LYS A 38 2.39 -21.61 -13.40
N THR A 39 1.31 -21.71 -14.15
CA THR A 39 0.34 -20.62 -14.31
C THR A 39 -0.88 -20.86 -13.42
N VAL A 40 -1.31 -19.83 -12.70
CA VAL A 40 -2.57 -19.84 -11.95
C VAL A 40 -3.55 -18.94 -12.68
N GLU A 41 -4.60 -19.52 -13.26
CA GLU A 41 -5.76 -18.76 -13.73
C GLU A 41 -6.28 -17.95 -12.54
N ASN A 42 -6.35 -16.62 -12.69
CA ASN A 42 -6.68 -15.62 -11.64
C ASN A 42 -5.53 -15.05 -10.82
N PHE A 43 -4.26 -15.41 -11.05
CA PHE A 43 -3.16 -14.73 -10.34
C PHE A 43 -3.15 -13.22 -10.59
N ASN A 44 -3.58 -12.78 -11.77
CA ASN A 44 -3.73 -11.36 -12.11
C ASN A 44 -4.75 -10.62 -11.24
N ALA A 45 -5.74 -11.33 -10.67
CA ALA A 45 -6.71 -10.71 -9.76
C ALA A 45 -6.06 -10.23 -8.46
N LEU A 46 -4.95 -10.83 -8.02
CA LEU A 46 -4.20 -10.35 -6.86
C LEU A 46 -3.61 -8.97 -7.11
N TYR A 47 -2.99 -8.74 -8.28
CA TYR A 47 -2.45 -7.42 -8.63
C TYR A 47 -3.55 -6.35 -8.62
N LEU A 48 -4.71 -6.66 -9.19
CA LEU A 48 -5.85 -5.75 -9.22
C LEU A 48 -6.40 -5.48 -7.82
N CYS A 49 -6.50 -6.52 -6.98
CA CYS A 49 -6.90 -6.40 -5.58
C CYS A 49 -5.98 -5.44 -4.82
N TRP A 50 -4.67 -5.64 -4.90
CA TRP A 50 -3.71 -4.76 -4.21
C TRP A 50 -3.68 -3.34 -4.77
N PHE A 51 -3.87 -3.18 -6.08
CA PHE A 51 -3.99 -1.86 -6.70
C PHE A 51 -5.21 -1.10 -6.16
N VAL A 52 -6.35 -1.78 -6.01
CA VAL A 52 -7.56 -1.20 -5.41
C VAL A 52 -7.33 -0.84 -3.94
N PHE A 53 -6.72 -1.73 -3.15
CA PHE A 53 -6.39 -1.45 -1.75
C PHE A 53 -5.43 -0.26 -1.61
N PHE A 54 -4.41 -0.17 -2.46
CA PHE A 54 -3.49 0.96 -2.47
C PHE A 54 -4.19 2.26 -2.86
N GLY A 55 -5.06 2.23 -3.87
CA GLY A 55 -5.88 3.36 -4.30
C GLY A 55 -6.79 3.86 -3.18
N LEU A 56 -7.54 2.97 -2.53
CA LEU A 56 -8.40 3.29 -1.40
C LEU A 56 -7.58 3.85 -0.22
N GLY A 57 -6.46 3.21 0.13
CA GLY A 57 -5.55 3.71 1.16
C GLY A 57 -5.00 5.10 0.85
N THR A 58 -4.79 5.41 -0.44
CA THR A 58 -4.35 6.73 -0.90
C THR A 58 -5.46 7.77 -0.81
N ILE A 59 -6.70 7.42 -1.17
CA ILE A 59 -7.85 8.31 -1.00
C ILE A 59 -8.08 8.62 0.49
N VAL A 60 -8.03 7.59 1.34
CA VAL A 60 -8.12 7.76 2.80
C VAL A 60 -6.99 8.67 3.29
N ASN A 61 -5.74 8.43 2.90
CA ASN A 61 -4.60 9.27 3.30
C ASN A 61 -4.72 10.73 2.81
N PHE A 62 -5.35 10.96 1.65
CA PHE A 62 -5.57 12.31 1.12
C PHE A 62 -6.73 13.03 1.84
N ASN A 63 -7.75 12.28 2.27
CA ASN A 63 -8.90 12.81 3.02
C ASN A 63 -8.64 12.91 4.52
N SER A 64 -7.63 12.20 5.04
CA SER A 64 -7.06 12.44 6.35
C SER A 64 -6.48 13.85 6.33
N LYS A 65 -7.23 14.80 6.91
CA LYS A 65 -6.68 16.09 7.33
C LYS A 65 -5.43 15.81 8.17
N PRO A 66 -4.41 16.69 8.15
CA PRO A 66 -3.39 16.61 9.18
C PRO A 66 -4.15 16.71 10.50
N ASP A 67 -4.18 15.61 11.26
CA ASP A 67 -4.56 15.70 12.66
C ASP A 67 -3.70 16.82 13.22
N GLU A 68 -4.37 17.87 13.69
CA GLU A 68 -3.86 18.66 14.78
C GLU A 68 -3.26 17.64 15.76
N HIS A 69 -1.93 17.63 15.84
CA HIS A 69 -1.27 17.15 17.03
C HIS A 69 -1.77 18.06 18.15
N ASP A 70 -2.97 17.77 18.64
CA ASP A 70 -3.42 18.15 19.96
C ASP A 70 -2.47 17.42 20.89
N HIS A 71 -1.40 18.14 21.18
CA HIS A 71 -0.44 17.82 22.20
C HIS A 71 -1.23 17.43 23.44
N HIS A 72 -1.13 16.15 23.80
CA HIS A 72 -1.44 15.67 25.14
C HIS A 72 -0.54 16.39 26.14
N HIS A 73 -0.91 17.62 26.51
CA HIS A 73 -0.46 18.23 27.74
C HIS A 73 -1.32 17.64 28.86
N HIS A 74 -0.86 16.50 29.38
CA HIS A 74 -1.23 16.04 30.71
C HIS A 74 -0.93 17.14 31.73
N HIS A 75 -1.92 17.48 32.54
CA HIS A 75 -1.76 18.20 33.80
C HIS A 75 -1.85 17.21 34.96
#